data_AF-A0A4P9WI94-F1
#
_entry.id   AF-A0A4P9WI94-F1
#
_cell.length_a   1.000
_cell.length_b   1.000
_cell.length_c   1.000
_cell.angle_alpha   90.00
_cell.angle_beta   90.00
_cell.angle_gamma   90.00
#
_symmetry.space_group_name_H-M   'P 1'
#
loop_
_entity.id
_entity.type
_entity.pdbx_description
1 polymer ?
#
loop_
_entity_poly.entity_id
_entity_poly.type
_entity_poly.pdbx_seq_one_letter_code
_entity_poly.pdbx_strand_id
1 'polypeptide(L)'
;AGDLLRAEQERPGSTYGELIKTYIKEGQIVPMEITIALLHAAILQSSASRFLIDGFPRKMDQALKFEEEVCPSKFVLYFECPEEEMLKRLLKRGETSGRADDNIESIRKRFATFRDTSYPVIEHYEKLGKVRTV
;
A
#
# COMPACT_ATOMS: atom_id res chain seq x y z
N ALA A 1 -4.41 -1.63 -0.67
CA ALA A 1 -4.36 -0.87 -1.94
C ALA A 1 -4.07 -1.75 -3.17
N GLY A 2 -3.09 -2.66 -3.12
CA GLY A 2 -2.70 -3.44 -4.31
C GLY A 2 -3.83 -4.28 -4.92
N ASP A 3 -4.73 -4.85 -4.10
CA ASP A 3 -5.89 -5.59 -4.61
C ASP A 3 -6.91 -4.67 -5.29
N LEU A 4 -7.14 -3.46 -4.78
CA LEU A 4 -8.01 -2.49 -5.43
C LEU A 4 -7.47 -2.09 -6.80
N LEU A 5 -6.15 -1.87 -6.93
CA LEU A 5 -5.53 -1.57 -8.21
C LEU A 5 -5.70 -2.73 -9.21
N ARG A 6 -5.48 -3.98 -8.76
CA ARG A 6 -5.68 -5.17 -9.61
C ARG A 6 -7.15 -5.36 -10.00
N ALA A 7 -8.08 -5.16 -9.08
CA ALA A 7 -9.51 -5.25 -9.37
C ALA A 7 -9.95 -4.16 -10.34
N GLU A 8 -9.42 -2.94 -10.21
CA GLU A 8 -9.74 -1.82 -11.10
C GLU A 8 -9.23 -2.05 -12.53
N GLN A 9 -8.08 -2.70 -12.71
CA GLN A 9 -7.55 -3.09 -14.03
C GLN A 9 -8.51 -4.01 -14.79
N GLU A 10 -9.19 -4.90 -14.07
CA GLU A 10 -10.10 -5.89 -14.65
C GLU A 10 -11.55 -5.39 -14.71
N ARG A 11 -11.85 -4.19 -14.18
CA ARG A 11 -13.22 -3.65 -14.13
C ARG A 11 -13.66 -3.12 -15.51
N PRO A 12 -14.71 -3.69 -16.12
CA PRO A 12 -15.22 -3.19 -17.40
C PRO A 12 -15.65 -1.72 -17.31
N GLY A 13 -15.19 -0.89 -18.25
CA GLY A 13 -15.52 0.53 -18.30
C GLY A 13 -14.84 1.39 -17.22
N SER A 14 -13.80 0.88 -16.55
CA SER A 14 -13.03 1.71 -15.61
C SER A 14 -12.33 2.88 -16.32
N THR A 15 -12.46 4.08 -15.73
CA THR A 15 -11.70 5.27 -16.12
C THR A 15 -10.18 5.12 -15.90
N TYR A 16 -9.77 4.28 -14.94
CA TYR A 16 -8.36 4.12 -14.55
C TYR A 16 -7.75 2.78 -14.97
N GLY A 17 -8.56 1.81 -15.42
CA GLY A 17 -8.10 0.43 -15.64
C GLY A 17 -6.90 0.33 -16.58
N GLU A 18 -6.98 0.95 -17.77
CA GLU A 18 -5.89 0.92 -18.74
C GLU A 18 -4.66 1.69 -18.25
N LEU A 19 -4.87 2.83 -17.58
CA LEU A 19 -3.79 3.63 -17.01
C LEU A 19 -3.02 2.81 -15.96
N ILE A 20 -3.73 2.22 -14.99
CA ILE A 20 -3.14 1.37 -13.94
C ILE A 20 -2.40 0.17 -14.56
N LYS A 21 -2.95 -0.41 -15.64
CA LYS A 21 -2.32 -1.51 -16.38
C LYS A 21 -1.00 -1.10 -17.02
N THR A 22 -0.94 0.07 -17.68
CA THR A 22 0.30 0.60 -18.26
C THR A 22 1.35 0.86 -17.18
N TYR A 23 1.00 1.56 -16.10
CA TYR A 23 1.95 1.84 -15.01
C TYR A 23 2.53 0.55 -14.42
N ILE A 24 1.68 -0.43 -14.11
CA ILE A 24 2.13 -1.71 -13.54
C ILE A 24 2.98 -2.50 -14.55
N LYS A 25 2.59 -2.55 -15.82
CA LYS A 25 3.36 -3.22 -16.88
C LYS A 25 4.75 -2.60 -17.07
N GLU A 26 4.85 -1.28 -16.96
CA GLU A 26 6.12 -0.54 -17.07
C GLU A 26 6.93 -0.53 -15.77
N GLY A 27 6.45 -1.19 -14.72
CA GLY A 27 7.10 -1.19 -13.40
C GLY A 27 7.09 0.19 -12.72
N GLN A 28 6.23 1.09 -13.17
CA GLN A 28 6.06 2.43 -12.63
C GLN A 28 5.06 2.43 -11.47
N ILE A 29 5.19 3.42 -10.60
CA ILE A 29 4.29 3.61 -9.46
C ILE A 29 3.05 4.33 -9.96
N VAL A 30 1.88 3.70 -9.78
CA VAL A 30 0.58 4.34 -10.06
C VAL A 30 0.47 5.65 -9.27
N PRO A 31 0.06 6.76 -9.90
CA PRO A 31 -0.15 8.04 -9.22
C PRO A 31 -0.98 7.89 -7.95
N MET A 32 -0.59 8.62 -6.90
CA MET A 32 -1.20 8.46 -5.58
C MET A 32 -2.67 8.88 -5.57
N GLU A 33 -3.02 9.88 -6.36
CA GLU A 33 -4.35 10.46 -6.49
C GLU A 33 -5.35 9.40 -6.97
N ILE A 34 -4.92 8.52 -7.88
CA ILE A 34 -5.73 7.38 -8.33
C ILE A 34 -5.95 6.40 -7.19
N THR A 35 -4.90 6.08 -6.43
CA THR A 35 -5.00 5.15 -5.31
C THR A 35 -5.94 5.69 -4.21
N ILE A 36 -5.85 6.98 -3.90
CA ILE A 36 -6.73 7.65 -2.92
C ILE A 36 -8.18 7.66 -3.43
N ALA A 37 -8.41 8.01 -4.70
CA ALA A 37 -9.73 8.01 -5.30
C ALA A 37 -10.40 6.63 -5.24
N LEU A 38 -9.64 5.56 -5.53
CA LEU A 38 -10.14 4.18 -5.46
C LEU A 38 -10.45 3.75 -4.03
N LEU A 39 -9.58 4.09 -3.07
CA LEU A 39 -9.82 3.81 -1.65
C LEU A 39 -11.06 4.55 -1.15
N HIS A 40 -11.21 5.83 -1.50
CA HIS A 40 -12.35 6.64 -1.11
C HIS A 40 -13.66 6.09 -1.70
N ALA A 41 -13.67 5.74 -2.99
CA ALA A 41 -14.82 5.13 -3.62
C ALA A 41 -15.21 3.80 -2.96
N ALA A 42 -14.23 2.94 -2.65
CA ALA A 42 -14.47 1.67 -1.97
C ALA A 42 -15.03 1.86 -0.55
N ILE A 43 -14.57 2.87 0.18
CA ILE A 43 -15.09 3.24 1.50
C ILE A 43 -16.55 3.70 1.39
N LEU A 44 -16.86 4.60 0.43
CA LEU A 44 -18.21 5.13 0.24
C LEU A 44 -19.23 4.08 -0.22
N GLN A 45 -18.79 3.07 -0.97
CA GLN A 45 -19.65 1.97 -1.43
C GLN A 45 -19.93 0.93 -0.33
N SER A 46 -19.17 0.95 0.76
CA SER A 46 -19.34 0.02 1.87
C SER A 46 -20.34 0.55 2.90
N SER A 47 -21.14 -0.33 3.48
CA SER A 47 -22.00 -0.01 4.63
C SER A 47 -21.24 -0.08 5.96
N ALA A 48 -19.95 -0.40 5.95
CA ALA A 48 -19.13 -0.51 7.16
C ALA A 48 -18.78 0.87 7.73
N SER A 49 -18.67 0.94 9.06
CA SER A 49 -18.27 2.17 9.77
C SER A 49 -16.77 2.21 10.11
N ARG A 50 -16.04 1.12 9.87
CA ARG A 50 -14.61 0.98 10.18
C ARG A 50 -13.91 0.24 9.06
N PHE A 51 -12.69 0.67 8.77
CA PHE A 51 -11.90 0.17 7.66
C PHE A 51 -10.47 -0.10 8.11
N LEU A 52 -9.91 -1.20 7.61
CA LEU A 52 -8.48 -1.47 7.69
C LEU A 52 -7.88 -1.17 6.32
N ILE A 53 -7.00 -0.18 6.25
CA ILE A 53 -6.32 0.18 5.01
C ILE A 53 -4.98 -0.55 4.97
N ASP A 54 -4.91 -1.61 4.17
CA ASP A 54 -3.70 -2.43 4.06
C ASP A 54 -2.75 -1.92 2.96
N GLY A 55 -1.48 -1.74 3.35
CA GLY A 55 -0.37 -1.38 2.48
C GLY A 55 -0.41 0.05 1.95
N PHE A 56 -1.15 0.95 2.60
CA PHE A 56 -1.24 2.38 2.30
C PHE A 56 -1.51 3.15 3.61
N PRO A 57 -0.95 4.37 3.80
CA PRO A 57 -0.02 5.09 2.94
C PRO A 57 1.41 4.51 2.94
N ARG A 58 2.17 4.75 1.87
CA ARG A 58 3.59 4.35 1.73
C ARG A 58 4.58 5.52 1.66
N LYS A 59 4.08 6.75 1.70
CA LYS A 59 4.85 7.99 1.66
C LYS A 59 4.08 9.10 2.36
N MET A 60 4.76 10.13 2.83
CA MET A 60 4.17 11.19 3.66
C MET A 60 3.08 12.00 2.94
N ASP A 61 3.32 12.36 1.68
CA ASP A 61 2.34 13.07 0.83
C ASP A 61 1.02 12.29 0.72
N GLN A 62 1.10 10.97 0.55
CA GLN A 62 -0.06 10.08 0.53
C GLN A 62 -0.82 10.09 1.86
N ALA A 63 -0.10 10.10 2.99
CA ALA A 63 -0.71 10.10 4.31
C ALA A 63 -1.48 11.40 4.56
N LEU A 64 -0.85 12.54 4.28
CA LEU A 64 -1.46 13.86 4.42
C LEU A 64 -2.68 14.01 3.51
N LYS A 65 -2.55 13.60 2.25
CA LYS A 65 -3.62 13.73 1.26
C LYS A 65 -4.82 12.83 1.56
N PHE A 66 -4.57 11.61 2.05
CA PHE A 66 -5.63 10.71 2.46
C PHE A 66 -6.39 11.24 3.68
N GLU A 67 -5.70 11.78 4.69
CA GLU A 67 -6.39 12.36 5.85
C GLU A 67 -7.19 13.62 5.51
N GLU A 68 -6.71 14.41 4.55
CA GLU A 68 -7.41 15.58 4.01
C GLU A 68 -8.69 15.19 3.22
N GLU A 69 -8.58 14.22 2.31
CA GLU A 69 -9.67 13.93 1.35
C GLU A 69 -10.64 12.84 1.80
N VAL A 70 -10.19 11.92 2.66
CA VAL A 70 -10.97 10.74 3.04
C VAL A 70 -11.40 10.84 4.49
N CYS A 71 -10.47 10.63 5.43
CA CYS A 71 -10.69 10.84 6.84
C CYS A 71 -9.39 10.72 7.66
N PRO A 72 -9.31 11.38 8.83
CA PRO A 72 -8.20 11.17 9.75
C PRO A 72 -8.11 9.71 10.23
N SER A 73 -6.92 9.14 10.21
CA SER A 73 -6.69 7.80 10.74
C SER A 73 -6.90 7.76 12.26
N LYS A 74 -7.50 6.66 12.76
CA LYS A 74 -7.66 6.47 14.20
C LYS A 74 -6.35 6.00 14.85
N PHE A 75 -5.66 5.05 14.21
CA PHE A 75 -4.36 4.53 14.62
C PHE A 75 -3.71 3.77 13.46
N VAL A 76 -2.42 3.48 13.60
CA VAL A 76 -1.61 2.68 12.67
C VAL A 76 -1.18 1.41 13.39
N LEU A 77 -1.42 0.25 12.77
CA LEU A 77 -0.85 -1.02 13.21
C LEU A 77 0.51 -1.19 12.52
N TYR A 78 1.58 -1.22 13.30
CA TYR A 78 2.93 -1.44 12.80
C TYR A 78 3.40 -2.83 13.19
N PHE A 79 3.57 -3.70 12.19
CA PHE A 79 4.10 -5.04 12.42
C PHE A 79 5.62 -4.99 12.41
N GLU A 80 6.24 -5.19 13.57
CA GLU A 80 7.69 -5.24 13.67
C GLU A 80 8.18 -6.66 13.36
N CYS A 81 9.02 -6.78 12.34
CA CYS A 81 9.53 -8.06 11.91
C CYS A 81 10.98 -7.92 11.47
N PRO A 82 11.90 -8.79 11.96
CA PRO A 82 13.27 -8.79 11.48
C PRO A 82 13.35 -8.98 9.95
N GLU A 83 14.24 -8.23 9.30
CA GLU A 83 14.41 -8.26 7.84
C GLU A 83 14.73 -9.67 7.31
N GLU A 84 15.48 -10.46 8.07
CA GLU A 84 15.81 -11.86 7.75
C GLU A 84 14.55 -12.75 7.65
N GLU A 85 13.64 -12.62 8.61
CA GLU A 85 12.39 -13.39 8.62
C GLU A 85 11.44 -12.92 7.51
N MET A 86 11.39 -11.61 7.24
CA MET A 86 10.65 -11.07 6.10
C MET A 86 11.20 -11.61 4.77
N LEU A 87 12.52 -11.63 4.59
CA LEU A 87 13.17 -12.13 3.39
C LEU A 87 12.82 -13.61 3.15
N LYS A 88 12.95 -14.44 4.18
CA LYS A 88 12.60 -15.87 4.13
C LYS A 88 11.14 -16.08 3.72
N ARG A 89 10.21 -15.32 4.31
CA ARG A 89 8.76 -15.40 3.97
C ARG A 89 8.49 -14.98 2.54
N LEU A 90 9.13 -13.93 2.05
CA LEU A 90 8.94 -13.42 0.69
C LEU A 90 9.50 -14.37 -0.36
N LEU A 91 10.68 -14.95 -0.14
CA LEU A 91 11.26 -15.96 -1.04
C LEU A 91 10.35 -17.19 -1.14
N LYS A 92 9.90 -17.74 0.00
CA LYS A 92 8.96 -18.88 0.02
C LYS A 92 7.64 -18.56 -0.69
N ARG A 93 7.17 -17.31 -0.61
CA ARG A 93 5.97 -16.88 -1.33
C ARG A 93 6.20 -16.81 -2.84
N GLY A 94 7.38 -16.39 -3.28
CA GLY A 94 7.76 -16.38 -4.70
C GLY A 94 7.69 -17.76 -5.36
N GLU A 95 7.98 -18.82 -4.61
CA GLU A 95 7.92 -20.21 -5.11
C GLU A 95 6.50 -20.68 -5.48
N THR A 96 5.46 -20.11 -4.86
CA THR A 96 4.08 -20.65 -4.94
C THR A 96 3.05 -19.67 -5.49
N SER A 97 3.31 -18.36 -5.41
CA SER A 97 2.27 -17.34 -5.67
C SER A 97 2.19 -16.87 -7.12
N GLY A 98 3.13 -17.26 -7.98
CA GLY A 98 3.22 -16.73 -9.35
C GLY A 98 3.59 -15.24 -9.43
N ARG A 99 4.04 -14.64 -8.32
CA ARG A 99 4.47 -13.24 -8.25
C ARG A 99 5.87 -13.05 -8.82
N ALA A 100 5.97 -12.39 -9.97
CA ALA A 100 7.23 -12.10 -10.64
C ALA A 100 8.18 -11.19 -9.81
N ASP A 101 7.63 -10.42 -8.87
CA ASP A 101 8.36 -9.45 -8.04
C ASP A 101 8.90 -10.00 -6.71
N ASP A 102 8.67 -11.28 -6.39
CA ASP A 102 9.19 -11.92 -5.17
C ASP A 102 10.56 -12.61 -5.45
N ASN A 103 11.50 -11.88 -6.08
CA ASN A 103 12.91 -12.27 -6.26
C ASN A 103 13.84 -11.46 -5.33
N ILE A 104 15.05 -11.95 -5.06
CA ILE A 104 15.94 -11.37 -4.03
C ILE A 104 16.27 -9.90 -4.27
N GLU A 105 16.49 -9.50 -5.52
CA GLU A 105 16.81 -8.12 -5.90
C GLU A 105 15.62 -7.19 -5.63
N SER A 106 14.43 -7.62 -6.05
CA SER A 106 13.18 -6.88 -5.85
C SER A 106 12.81 -6.78 -4.36
N ILE A 107 13.04 -7.84 -3.58
CA ILE A 107 12.79 -7.85 -2.13
C ILE A 107 13.71 -6.84 -1.42
N ARG A 108 15.01 -6.83 -1.74
CA ARG A 108 15.95 -5.85 -1.16
C ARG A 108 15.56 -4.42 -1.50
N LYS A 109 15.17 -4.17 -2.75
CA LYS A 109 14.66 -2.86 -3.18
C LYS A 109 13.41 -2.45 -2.40
N ARG A 110 12.52 -3.39 -2.09
CA ARG A 110 11.33 -3.16 -1.27
C ARG A 110 11.67 -2.78 0.17
N PHE A 111 12.68 -3.42 0.77
CA PHE A 111 13.15 -3.04 2.12
C PHE A 111 13.75 -1.64 2.15
N ALA A 112 14.60 -1.29 1.18
CA ALA A 112 15.15 0.06 1.05
C ALA A 112 14.03 1.09 0.87
N THR A 113 13.11 0.85 -0.06
CA THR A 113 11.96 1.73 -0.31
C THR A 113 11.12 1.93 0.95
N PHE A 114 10.83 0.86 1.69
CA PHE A 114 10.08 0.95 2.94
C PHE A 114 10.79 1.85 3.95
N ARG A 115 12.10 1.64 4.17
CA ARG A 115 12.92 2.44 5.09
C ARG A 115 12.93 3.92 4.72
N ASP A 116 13.08 4.22 3.43
CA ASP A 116 13.29 5.60 2.98
C ASP A 116 11.98 6.39 2.84
N THR A 117 10.86 5.72 2.58
CA THR A 117 9.60 6.39 2.23
C THR A 117 8.45 6.07 3.17
N SER A 118 8.30 4.83 3.61
CA SER A 118 7.17 4.38 4.42
C SER A 118 7.44 4.51 5.91
N TYR A 119 8.67 4.25 6.36
CA TYR A 119 9.05 4.38 7.77
C TYR A 119 8.87 5.81 8.34
N PRO A 120 9.20 6.89 7.60
CA PRO A 120 8.91 8.25 8.07
C PRO A 120 7.43 8.51 8.34
N VAL A 121 6.52 7.80 7.66
CA VAL A 121 5.07 7.87 7.93
C VAL A 121 4.74 7.28 9.30
N ILE A 122 5.38 6.16 9.65
CA ILE A 122 5.23 5.54 10.98
C ILE A 122 5.75 6.50 12.05
N GLU A 123 6.94 7.09 11.86
CA GLU A 123 7.51 8.06 12.80
C GLU A 123 6.61 9.29 13.01
N HIS A 124 5.95 9.76 11.94
CA HIS A 124 4.97 10.84 12.05
C HIS A 124 3.78 10.45 12.92
N TYR A 125 3.17 9.29 12.69
CA TYR A 125 2.04 8.83 13.50
C TYR A 125 2.43 8.43 14.93
N GLU A 126 3.67 7.99 15.14
CA GLU A 126 4.24 7.70 16.47
C GLU A 126 4.27 8.98 17.31
N LYS A 127 4.76 10.09 16.74
CA LYS A 127 4.76 11.42 17.40
C LYS A 127 3.36 11.91 17.76
N LEU A 128 2.33 11.42 17.07
CA LEU A 128 0.91 11.71 17.35
C LEU A 128 0.29 10.73 18.36
N GLY A 129 1.03 9.74 18.88
CA GLY A 129 0.52 8.71 19.79
C GLY A 129 -0.43 7.70 19.12
N LYS A 130 -0.41 7.64 17.78
CA LYS A 130 -1.36 6.85 16.97
C LYS A 130 -0.81 5.49 16.53
N VAL A 131 0.45 5.15 16.80
CA VAL A 131 1.00 3.85 16.41
C VAL A 131 0.76 2.80 17.50
N ARG A 132 0.49 1.56 17.07
CA ARG A 132 0.43 0.36 17.89
C ARG A 132 1.32 -0.69 17.25
N THR A 133 2.47 -0.95 17.87
CA THR A 133 3.43 -1.95 17.40
C THR A 133 3.00 -3.35 17.83
N VAL A 134 3.11 -4.31 16.91
CA VAL A 134 2.75 -5.73 17.09
C VAL A 134 3.86 -6.62 16.57
#